data_AF-A0AAP0DVY9-F1
#
_entry.id   AF-A0AAP0DVY9-F1
#
_cell.length_a   1.000
_cell.length_b   1.000
_cell.length_c   1.000
_cell.angle_alpha   90.00
_cell.angle_beta   90.00
_cell.angle_gamma   90.00
#
_symmetry.space_group_name_H-M   'P 1'
#
loop_
_entity.id
_entity.type
_entity.pdbx_description
1 polymer ?
#
loop_
_entity_poly.entity_id
_entity_poly.type
_entity_poly.pdbx_seq_one_letter_code
_entity_poly.pdbx_strand_id
1 'polypeptide(L)'
;MCRTHTNSTTFSISTTTTTQPKPTQQNPPARLQVALTVVESTTTTPHVHGLLVRIKSVIFPIISRFHAGYFRITLSLCSQTLLWKTLVNPPENAHAYRKLIGMVPTAAFVLMWSLSFLILVSLSILYILRCVLLSHMVKKEYLNHITVNYLFAPWISWLLLLQTSPFHNKFPVFYTHLLLWVFLLPIFVLDVKIYGQWFTKGKRTFLSTVANPASQLSVVGNFVGARAAAQMGWGECAMILFSLGFVHYLVVFVTLYQRLSGNSCTPALLRPVMFLFIAAPSMASLAWASISGTFDCSSKMLFYLSLFLFLSLVFRPNLFKKSMKKFSVVWWAYSYPLTVLALASTEYAEEMKTSGAHLVMLVLSGLSVLVSFVLMVYTAVNTNMLLPRDGDDDGDNDNHLGYVW
;
A
#
# COMPACT_ATOMS: atom_id res chain seq x y z
N MET A 1 -65.30 4.56 41.71
CA MET A 1 -65.34 5.29 43.00
C MET A 1 -64.11 6.16 43.11
N CYS A 2 -64.34 7.48 43.29
CA CYS A 2 -63.49 8.63 43.71
C CYS A 2 -62.01 8.71 43.25
N ARG A 3 -61.60 9.62 42.33
CA ARG A 3 -61.37 11.10 42.40
C ARG A 3 -60.33 11.54 43.44
N THR A 4 -59.26 12.20 42.99
CA THR A 4 -58.94 13.61 43.32
C THR A 4 -57.89 14.20 42.37
N HIS A 5 -58.03 15.50 42.12
CA HIS A 5 -57.48 16.32 41.04
C HIS A 5 -56.64 17.47 41.63
N THR A 6 -55.48 17.73 41.02
CA THR A 6 -54.91 19.00 40.50
C THR A 6 -55.07 20.38 41.20
N ASN A 7 -53.93 21.11 41.17
CA ASN A 7 -53.68 22.49 40.71
C ASN A 7 -53.36 23.65 41.69
N SER A 8 -52.09 24.10 41.60
CA SER A 8 -51.52 25.47 41.42
C SER A 8 -52.25 26.74 41.89
N THR A 9 -51.49 27.70 42.46
CA THR A 9 -51.80 29.14 42.34
C THR A 9 -50.57 30.06 42.57
N THR A 10 -50.57 31.16 41.83
CA THR A 10 -49.60 32.27 41.63
C THR A 10 -49.89 33.46 42.58
N PHE A 11 -48.95 34.39 42.84
CA PHE A 11 -49.28 35.79 43.21
C PHE A 11 -48.27 36.85 42.70
N SER A 12 -48.78 38.07 42.50
CA SER A 12 -48.26 39.18 41.70
C SER A 12 -48.51 40.57 42.35
N ILE A 13 -47.44 41.41 42.41
CA ILE A 13 -47.25 42.89 42.21
C ILE A 13 -47.97 44.00 43.06
N SER A 14 -47.16 45.04 43.41
CA SER A 14 -47.39 46.55 43.43
C SER A 14 -47.92 47.22 44.72
N THR A 15 -47.65 48.49 45.14
CA THR A 15 -47.00 49.74 44.63
C THR A 15 -46.83 50.72 45.82
N THR A 16 -45.87 51.68 45.84
CA THR A 16 -46.15 53.13 46.09
C THR A 16 -44.98 54.04 45.72
N THR A 17 -45.31 55.21 45.16
CA THR A 17 -44.44 56.27 44.61
C THR A 17 -44.36 57.47 45.57
N THR A 18 -43.25 58.20 45.63
CA THR A 18 -43.24 59.61 46.08
C THR A 18 -42.15 60.42 45.38
N THR A 19 -42.47 61.67 45.04
CA THR A 19 -41.81 62.60 44.11
C THR A 19 -40.79 63.58 44.76
N GLN A 20 -39.71 63.88 43.99
CA GLN A 20 -38.63 64.91 43.98
C GLN A 20 -38.76 66.24 44.79
N PRO A 21 -37.65 67.01 45.13
CA PRO A 21 -36.62 67.50 44.19
C PRO A 21 -35.14 67.69 44.67
N LYS A 22 -34.30 68.10 43.71
CA LYS A 22 -32.82 68.26 43.67
C LYS A 22 -32.26 69.50 44.41
N PRO A 23 -31.00 69.47 44.87
CA PRO A 23 -30.09 70.60 44.65
C PRO A 23 -28.68 70.19 44.13
N THR A 24 -27.94 71.20 43.68
CA THR A 24 -26.80 71.16 42.75
C THR A 24 -25.42 71.14 43.45
N GLN A 25 -24.46 70.40 42.87
CA GLN A 25 -23.00 70.67 42.75
C GLN A 25 -22.09 70.76 44.00
N GLN A 26 -21.14 69.81 44.13
CA GLN A 26 -19.68 70.08 44.17
C GLN A 26 -18.86 68.76 44.03
N ASN A 27 -17.90 68.73 43.09
CA ASN A 27 -17.01 67.59 42.77
C ASN A 27 -15.90 67.38 43.82
N PRO A 28 -15.45 66.13 44.05
CA PRO A 28 -14.06 65.80 44.42
C PRO A 28 -13.26 65.27 43.20
N PRO A 29 -11.91 65.31 43.25
CA PRO A 29 -11.03 65.30 42.08
C PRO A 29 -10.82 63.93 41.43
N ALA A 30 -10.35 63.99 40.18
CA ALA A 30 -10.16 62.90 39.25
C ALA A 30 -9.41 61.68 39.82
N ARG A 31 -10.04 60.49 39.74
CA ARG A 31 -9.32 59.22 39.76
C ARG A 31 -8.65 59.02 38.40
N LEU A 32 -7.32 59.02 38.40
CA LEU A 32 -6.51 58.60 37.26
C LEU A 32 -6.78 57.10 37.01
N GLN A 33 -7.71 56.78 36.09
CA GLN A 33 -7.85 55.42 35.58
C GLN A 33 -6.80 55.25 34.48
N VAL A 34 -5.70 54.58 34.82
CA VAL A 34 -4.78 54.03 33.83
C VAL A 34 -5.53 52.89 33.14
N ALA A 35 -6.20 53.19 32.03
CA ALA A 35 -6.70 52.17 31.13
C ALA A 35 -5.49 51.48 30.50
N LEU A 36 -5.16 50.28 30.98
CA LEU A 36 -4.24 49.39 30.30
C LEU A 36 -4.95 48.88 29.04
N THR A 37 -4.87 49.63 27.94
CA THR A 37 -5.17 49.10 26.62
C THR A 37 -4.12 48.05 26.31
N VAL A 38 -4.43 46.79 26.62
CA VAL A 38 -3.75 45.67 26.00
C VAL A 38 -4.12 45.76 24.53
N VAL A 39 -3.25 46.41 23.76
CA VAL A 39 -3.22 46.24 22.31
C VAL A 39 -2.80 44.80 22.12
N GLU A 40 -3.79 43.92 22.03
CA GLU A 40 -3.61 42.56 21.56
C GLU A 40 -3.25 42.67 20.08
N SER A 41 -1.97 42.90 19.83
CA SER A 41 -1.36 42.81 18.52
C SER A 41 -1.57 41.38 18.04
N THR A 42 -2.71 41.14 17.39
CA THR A 42 -2.97 39.98 16.56
C THR A 42 -2.09 40.11 15.32
N THR A 43 -0.78 39.96 15.49
CA THR A 43 0.13 39.59 14.41
C THR A 43 -0.05 38.12 14.08
N THR A 44 -1.27 37.73 13.72
CA THR A 44 -1.52 36.55 12.89
C THR A 44 -1.77 37.07 11.49
N THR A 45 -0.70 37.15 10.72
CA THR A 45 -0.68 37.54 9.30
C THR A 45 -1.86 36.92 8.55
N PRO A 46 -2.85 37.71 8.07
CA PRO A 46 -4.03 37.20 7.35
C PRO A 46 -3.66 36.37 6.11
N HIS A 47 -2.47 36.62 5.56
CA HIS A 47 -1.90 35.90 4.44
C HIS A 47 -1.58 34.42 4.75
N VAL A 48 -1.18 34.08 5.98
CA VAL A 48 -0.87 32.69 6.37
C VAL A 48 -2.15 31.90 6.61
N HIS A 49 -3.16 32.52 7.20
CA HIS A 49 -4.48 31.89 7.38
C HIS A 49 -5.16 31.63 6.02
N GLY A 50 -5.14 32.61 5.10
CA GLY A 50 -5.67 32.43 3.74
C GLY A 50 -4.92 31.37 2.93
N LEU A 51 -3.58 31.32 3.04
CA LEU A 51 -2.77 30.28 2.41
C LEU A 51 -3.11 28.89 2.98
N LEU A 52 -3.25 28.77 4.31
CA LEU A 52 -3.57 27.51 4.97
C LEU A 52 -4.96 26.99 4.59
N VAL A 53 -5.95 27.88 4.47
CA VAL A 53 -7.29 27.54 3.99
C VAL A 53 -7.26 27.07 2.53
N ARG A 54 -6.49 27.75 1.66
CA ARG A 54 -6.34 27.39 0.24
C ARG A 54 -5.57 26.07 0.04
N ILE A 55 -4.53 25.86 0.83
CA ILE A 55 -3.77 24.60 0.86
C ILE A 55 -4.70 23.49 1.33
N LYS A 56 -5.47 23.70 2.40
CA LYS A 56 -6.44 22.71 2.90
C LYS A 56 -7.52 22.40 1.86
N SER A 57 -8.03 23.40 1.13
CA SER A 57 -9.06 23.18 0.11
C SER A 57 -8.58 22.40 -1.11
N VAL A 58 -7.31 22.51 -1.49
CA VAL A 58 -6.73 21.77 -2.62
C VAL A 58 -6.21 20.39 -2.20
N ILE A 59 -5.59 20.30 -1.03
CA ILE A 59 -4.96 19.06 -0.54
C ILE A 59 -6.00 18.06 -0.05
N PHE A 60 -7.05 18.51 0.65
CA PHE A 60 -8.01 17.61 1.29
C PHE A 60 -8.79 16.72 0.29
N PRO A 61 -9.26 17.21 -0.88
CA PRO A 61 -9.90 16.37 -1.90
C PRO A 61 -8.96 15.32 -2.50
N ILE A 62 -7.68 15.66 -2.67
CA ILE A 62 -6.68 14.74 -3.23
C ILE A 62 -6.39 13.61 -2.23
N ILE A 63 -6.17 13.96 -0.97
CA ILE A 63 -5.87 12.98 0.09
C ILE A 63 -7.07 12.11 0.40
N SER A 64 -8.30 12.64 0.38
CA SER A 64 -9.50 11.85 0.68
C SER A 64 -9.70 10.71 -0.33
N ARG A 65 -9.31 10.92 -1.59
CA ARG A 65 -9.42 9.95 -2.70
C ARG A 65 -8.29 8.94 -2.76
N PHE A 66 -7.12 9.30 -2.28
CA PHE A 66 -5.97 8.40 -2.22
C PHE A 66 -6.23 7.24 -1.24
N HIS A 67 -5.82 6.02 -1.56
CA HIS A 67 -5.94 4.85 -0.67
C HIS A 67 -4.73 3.91 -0.78
N ALA A 68 -4.53 2.98 0.15
CA ALA A 68 -3.35 2.11 0.16
C ALA A 68 -3.19 1.24 -1.10
N GLY A 69 -4.24 1.04 -1.89
CA GLY A 69 -4.21 0.27 -3.13
C GLY A 69 -3.31 0.87 -4.22
N TYR A 70 -3.02 2.18 -4.18
CA TYR A 70 -2.12 2.82 -5.13
C TYR A 70 -0.65 2.36 -4.99
N PHE A 71 -0.26 1.84 -3.83
CA PHE A 71 1.09 1.28 -3.63
C PHE A 71 1.35 0.02 -4.49
N ARG A 72 0.35 -0.52 -5.20
CA ARG A 72 0.58 -1.53 -6.25
C ARG A 72 1.47 -1.01 -7.38
N ILE A 73 1.37 0.29 -7.69
CA ILE A 73 2.20 0.95 -8.71
C ILE A 73 3.66 0.86 -8.28
N THR A 74 3.96 1.35 -7.08
CA THR A 74 5.33 1.34 -6.52
C THR A 74 5.85 -0.07 -6.30
N LEU A 75 4.99 -1.00 -5.87
CA LEU A 75 5.35 -2.40 -5.69
C LEU A 75 5.83 -3.02 -7.01
N SER A 76 5.10 -2.75 -8.10
CA SER A 76 5.44 -3.20 -9.43
C SER A 76 6.72 -2.54 -9.96
N LEU A 77 6.82 -1.21 -9.87
CA LEU A 77 8.00 -0.47 -10.32
C LEU A 77 9.27 -0.89 -9.57
N CYS A 78 9.20 -1.03 -8.24
CA CYS A 78 10.34 -1.50 -7.45
C CYS A 78 10.73 -2.93 -7.83
N SER A 79 9.78 -3.84 -8.07
CA SER A 79 10.10 -5.18 -8.58
C SER A 79 10.74 -5.17 -9.96
N GLN A 80 10.34 -4.25 -10.85
CA GLN A 80 10.93 -4.09 -12.18
C GLN A 80 12.38 -3.60 -12.08
N THR A 81 12.67 -2.68 -11.16
CA THR A 81 14.06 -2.27 -10.89
C THR A 81 14.90 -3.45 -10.42
N LEU A 82 14.33 -4.37 -9.64
CA LEU A 82 15.02 -5.56 -9.15
C LEU A 82 15.30 -6.56 -10.28
N LEU A 83 14.32 -6.80 -11.15
CA LEU A 83 14.50 -7.61 -12.35
C LEU A 83 15.61 -7.05 -13.22
N TRP A 84 15.58 -5.74 -13.47
CA TRP A 84 16.59 -5.07 -14.29
C TRP A 84 17.99 -5.14 -13.67
N LYS A 85 18.12 -4.92 -12.35
CA LYS A 85 19.41 -5.07 -11.64
C LYS A 85 20.00 -6.47 -11.80
N THR A 86 19.14 -7.49 -11.75
CA THR A 86 19.54 -8.90 -11.86
C THR A 86 19.98 -9.23 -13.30
N LEU A 87 19.26 -8.72 -14.30
CA LEU A 87 19.58 -8.92 -15.71
C LEU A 87 20.85 -8.17 -16.16
N VAL A 88 21.08 -6.95 -15.65
CA VAL A 88 22.22 -6.09 -16.06
C VAL A 88 23.55 -6.51 -15.44
N ASN A 89 23.55 -7.15 -14.27
CA ASN A 89 24.77 -7.66 -13.63
C ASN A 89 24.84 -9.19 -13.72
N PRO A 90 25.13 -9.76 -14.90
CA PRO A 90 25.35 -11.20 -15.03
C PRO A 90 26.59 -11.64 -14.23
N PRO A 91 26.57 -12.81 -13.58
CA PRO A 91 27.79 -13.45 -13.10
C PRO A 91 28.72 -13.78 -14.27
N GLU A 92 30.02 -13.90 -13.99
CA GLU A 92 31.07 -14.07 -15.01
C GLU A 92 30.83 -15.27 -15.96
N ASN A 93 30.17 -16.31 -15.43
CA ASN A 93 29.80 -17.55 -16.14
C ASN A 93 28.44 -17.48 -16.86
N ALA A 94 27.84 -16.31 -17.02
CA ALA A 94 26.52 -16.19 -17.60
C ALA A 94 26.48 -16.50 -19.11
N HIS A 95 25.38 -17.11 -19.54
CA HIS A 95 25.11 -17.46 -20.94
C HIS A 95 25.07 -16.22 -21.84
N ALA A 96 25.38 -16.39 -23.13
CA ALA A 96 25.53 -15.30 -24.11
C ALA A 96 24.33 -14.32 -24.15
N TYR A 97 23.10 -14.83 -24.00
CA TYR A 97 21.89 -14.00 -23.98
C TYR A 97 21.88 -12.98 -22.84
N ARG A 98 22.41 -13.33 -21.65
CA ARG A 98 22.45 -12.42 -20.50
C ARG A 98 23.56 -11.38 -20.65
N LYS A 99 24.69 -11.75 -21.27
CA LYS A 99 25.76 -10.80 -21.62
C LYS A 99 25.27 -9.73 -22.59
N LEU A 100 24.44 -10.11 -23.58
CA LEU A 100 23.85 -9.16 -24.52
C LEU A 100 22.86 -8.20 -23.85
N ILE A 101 22.07 -8.67 -22.87
CA ILE A 101 21.18 -7.83 -22.06
C ILE A 101 21.98 -6.89 -21.13
N GLY A 102 23.15 -7.32 -20.65
CA GLY A 102 24.05 -6.50 -19.83
C GLY A 102 24.65 -5.28 -20.54
N MET A 103 24.57 -5.20 -21.88
CA MET A 103 25.03 -4.03 -22.65
C MET A 103 24.08 -2.82 -22.55
N VAL A 104 22.96 -2.96 -21.85
CA VAL A 104 22.02 -1.86 -21.61
C VAL A 104 22.66 -0.77 -20.74
N PRO A 105 22.48 0.53 -21.07
CA PRO A 105 23.13 1.62 -20.33
C PRO A 105 22.78 1.59 -18.83
N THR A 106 23.80 1.63 -17.97
CA THR A 106 23.65 1.80 -16.51
C THR A 106 22.81 3.04 -16.16
N ALA A 107 22.82 4.06 -17.01
CA ALA A 107 21.97 5.24 -16.91
C ALA A 107 20.46 4.90 -16.92
N ALA A 108 20.02 3.94 -17.74
CA ALA A 108 18.60 3.55 -17.81
C ALA A 108 18.13 2.88 -16.51
N PHE A 109 18.99 2.05 -15.91
CA PHE A 109 18.72 1.45 -14.61
C PHE A 109 18.59 2.52 -13.51
N VAL A 110 19.54 3.46 -13.44
CA VAL A 110 19.51 4.55 -12.47
C VAL A 110 18.27 5.43 -12.66
N LEU A 111 17.90 5.73 -13.91
CA LEU A 111 16.69 6.49 -14.22
C LEU A 111 15.44 5.77 -13.71
N MET A 112 15.25 4.48 -14.01
CA MET A 112 14.11 3.71 -13.52
C MET A 112 14.09 3.59 -11.99
N TRP A 113 15.25 3.40 -11.37
CA TRP A 113 15.37 3.39 -9.91
C TRP A 113 14.96 4.73 -9.30
N SER A 114 15.45 5.84 -9.86
CA SER A 114 15.14 7.19 -9.39
C SER A 114 13.66 7.55 -9.56
N LEU A 115 13.04 7.12 -10.66
CA LEU A 115 11.60 7.26 -10.90
C LEU A 115 10.78 6.47 -9.87
N SER A 116 11.17 5.21 -9.63
CA SER A 116 10.52 4.34 -8.65
C SER A 116 10.63 4.92 -7.23
N PHE A 117 11.82 5.44 -6.88
CA PHE A 117 12.07 6.12 -5.61
C PHE A 117 11.20 7.37 -5.46
N LEU A 118 11.16 8.24 -6.47
CA LEU A 118 10.38 9.48 -6.43
C LEU A 118 8.89 9.21 -6.25
N ILE A 119 8.34 8.23 -6.99
CA ILE A 119 6.93 7.85 -6.88
C ILE A 119 6.67 7.25 -5.48
N LEU A 120 7.54 6.37 -4.99
CA LEU A 120 7.38 5.75 -3.67
C LEU A 120 7.43 6.78 -2.53
N VAL A 121 8.37 7.72 -2.57
CA VAL A 121 8.45 8.83 -1.62
C VAL A 121 7.18 9.68 -1.69
N SER A 122 6.73 10.05 -2.89
CA SER A 122 5.54 10.88 -3.09
C SER A 122 4.28 10.21 -2.53
N LEU A 123 4.06 8.92 -2.83
CA LEU A 123 2.92 8.16 -2.30
C LEU A 123 3.03 7.97 -0.78
N SER A 124 4.23 7.76 -0.25
CA SER A 124 4.46 7.64 1.20
C SER A 124 4.12 8.94 1.92
N ILE A 125 4.55 10.09 1.41
CA ILE A 125 4.22 11.41 1.97
C ILE A 125 2.70 11.64 1.93
N LEU A 126 2.05 11.35 0.80
CA LEU A 126 0.59 11.48 0.67
C LEU A 126 -0.15 10.60 1.69
N TYR A 127 0.32 9.37 1.91
CA TYR A 127 -0.30 8.47 2.90
C TYR A 127 -0.05 8.92 4.34
N ILE A 128 1.16 9.37 4.67
CA ILE A 128 1.46 9.94 6.00
C ILE A 128 0.58 11.15 6.27
N LEU A 129 0.45 12.04 5.28
CA LEU A 129 -0.42 13.21 5.38
C LEU A 129 -1.90 12.79 5.56
N ARG A 130 -2.33 11.70 4.93
CA ARG A 130 -3.65 11.08 5.17
C ARG A 130 -3.81 10.56 6.58
N CYS A 131 -2.79 9.92 7.15
CA CYS A 131 -2.82 9.45 8.53
C CYS A 131 -2.98 10.61 9.52
N VAL A 132 -2.30 11.73 9.28
CA VAL A 132 -2.34 12.91 10.16
C VAL A 132 -3.63 13.71 10.00
N LEU A 133 -4.06 14.00 8.75
CA LEU A 133 -5.19 14.90 8.49
C LEU A 133 -6.55 14.18 8.44
N LEU A 134 -6.58 12.89 8.11
CA LEU A 134 -7.79 12.12 7.80
C LEU A 134 -7.80 10.76 8.54
N SER A 135 -7.39 10.76 9.82
CA SER A 135 -7.27 9.56 10.66
C SER A 135 -8.55 8.70 10.72
N HIS A 136 -9.72 9.33 10.69
CA HIS A 136 -11.01 8.63 10.64
C HIS A 136 -11.16 7.75 9.38
N MET A 137 -10.72 8.24 8.22
CA MET A 137 -10.77 7.49 6.96
C MET A 137 -9.78 6.32 6.97
N VAL A 138 -8.58 6.54 7.52
CA VAL A 138 -7.58 5.47 7.68
C VAL A 138 -8.09 4.39 8.64
N LYS A 139 -8.79 4.76 9.71
CA LYS A 139 -9.42 3.78 10.61
C LYS A 139 -10.48 2.96 9.87
N LYS A 140 -11.30 3.57 9.03
CA LYS A 140 -12.30 2.86 8.21
C LYS A 140 -11.61 1.90 7.22
N GLU A 141 -10.53 2.33 6.60
CA GLU A 141 -9.71 1.52 5.70
C GLU A 141 -9.10 0.32 6.43
N TYR A 142 -8.56 0.56 7.62
CA TYR A 142 -7.96 -0.44 8.49
C TYR A 142 -8.98 -1.51 8.95
N LEU A 143 -10.24 -1.10 9.17
CA LEU A 143 -11.32 -2.02 9.54
C LEU A 143 -11.85 -2.84 8.35
N ASN A 144 -11.55 -2.44 7.12
CA ASN A 144 -11.94 -3.21 5.95
C ASN A 144 -10.97 -4.37 5.68
N HIS A 145 -11.51 -5.58 5.69
CA HIS A 145 -10.79 -6.82 5.45
C HIS A 145 -10.05 -6.95 4.11
N ILE A 146 -10.47 -6.24 3.07
CA ILE A 146 -9.77 -6.24 1.78
C ILE A 146 -8.64 -5.22 1.82
N THR A 147 -8.92 -4.01 2.30
CA THR A 147 -8.00 -2.88 2.15
C THR A 147 -6.84 -2.92 3.13
N VAL A 148 -7.03 -3.49 4.32
CA VAL A 148 -5.96 -3.69 5.31
C VAL A 148 -4.77 -4.46 4.72
N ASN A 149 -5.00 -5.38 3.78
CA ASN A 149 -3.94 -6.14 3.14
C ASN A 149 -3.04 -5.28 2.24
N TYR A 150 -3.50 -4.14 1.75
CA TYR A 150 -2.66 -3.21 0.97
C TYR A 150 -1.73 -2.36 1.85
N LEU A 151 -1.89 -2.37 3.18
CA LEU A 151 -0.97 -1.69 4.10
C LEU A 151 0.43 -2.32 4.13
N PHE A 152 0.58 -3.55 3.64
CA PHE A 152 1.88 -4.19 3.45
C PHE A 152 2.65 -3.61 2.26
N ALA A 153 1.96 -3.19 1.20
CA ALA A 153 2.59 -2.80 -0.07
C ALA A 153 3.61 -1.64 0.02
N PRO A 154 3.42 -0.58 0.82
CA PRO A 154 4.45 0.45 1.02
C PRO A 154 5.77 -0.13 1.52
N TRP A 155 5.71 -0.97 2.56
CA TRP A 155 6.88 -1.55 3.22
C TRP A 155 7.60 -2.55 2.30
N ILE A 156 6.84 -3.36 1.56
CA ILE A 156 7.39 -4.25 0.55
C ILE A 156 8.11 -3.47 -0.54
N SER A 157 7.51 -2.39 -1.04
CA SER A 157 8.13 -1.51 -2.04
C SER A 157 9.46 -0.94 -1.54
N TRP A 158 9.49 -0.44 -0.29
CA TRP A 158 10.70 0.07 0.34
C TRP A 158 11.80 -1.00 0.48
N LEU A 159 11.45 -2.21 0.89
CA LEU A 159 12.40 -3.33 0.97
C LEU A 159 12.95 -3.75 -0.39
N LEU A 160 12.11 -3.80 -1.43
CA LEU A 160 12.54 -4.10 -2.80
C LEU A 160 13.50 -3.03 -3.32
N LEU A 161 13.19 -1.75 -3.09
CA LEU A 161 14.01 -0.63 -3.52
C LEU A 161 15.35 -0.55 -2.77
N LEU A 162 15.34 -0.92 -1.48
CA LEU A 162 16.55 -1.03 -0.66
C LEU A 162 17.51 -2.09 -1.22
N GLN A 163 16.97 -3.24 -1.66
CA GLN A 163 17.76 -4.31 -2.32
C GLN A 163 18.36 -3.87 -3.66
N THR A 164 17.75 -2.89 -4.34
CA THR A 164 18.20 -2.41 -5.65
C THR A 164 19.03 -1.13 -5.61
N SER A 165 19.28 -0.56 -4.42
CA SER A 165 20.00 0.71 -4.29
C SER A 165 21.35 0.70 -5.03
N PRO A 166 21.58 1.61 -6.00
CA PRO A 166 22.87 1.72 -6.70
C PRO A 166 23.97 2.32 -5.82
N PHE A 167 23.59 2.89 -4.67
CA PHE A 167 24.49 3.60 -3.76
C PHE A 167 24.96 2.74 -2.59
N HIS A 168 24.74 1.42 -2.62
CA HIS A 168 25.06 0.53 -1.50
C HIS A 168 26.51 0.64 -1.04
N ASN A 169 27.46 0.81 -1.98
CA ASN A 169 28.89 0.95 -1.66
C ASN A 169 29.27 2.31 -1.05
N LYS A 170 28.36 3.30 -1.04
CA LYS A 170 28.62 4.65 -0.54
C LYS A 170 28.07 4.88 0.87
N PHE A 171 27.15 4.03 1.34
CA PHE A 171 26.56 4.16 2.67
C PHE A 171 27.21 3.19 3.66
N PRO A 172 27.50 3.63 4.90
CA PRO A 172 27.92 2.72 5.95
C PRO A 172 26.89 1.62 6.16
N VAL A 173 27.39 0.38 6.32
CA VAL A 173 26.59 -0.84 6.52
C VAL A 173 25.52 -0.67 7.60
N PHE A 174 25.83 0.09 8.66
CA PHE A 174 24.91 0.46 9.72
C PHE A 174 23.60 1.10 9.24
N TYR A 175 23.65 2.06 8.31
CA TYR A 175 22.45 2.73 7.81
C TYR A 175 21.56 1.79 7.02
N THR A 176 22.15 0.88 6.25
CA THR A 176 21.39 -0.11 5.48
C THR A 176 20.67 -1.10 6.39
N HIS A 177 21.31 -1.55 7.48
CA HIS A 177 20.65 -2.37 8.50
C HIS A 177 19.55 -1.62 9.24
N LEU A 178 19.78 -0.35 9.60
CA LEU A 178 18.76 0.47 10.25
C LEU A 178 17.52 0.59 9.36
N LEU A 179 17.72 0.90 8.07
CA LEU A 179 16.63 0.99 7.09
C LEU A 179 15.89 -0.34 6.92
N LEU A 180 16.61 -1.47 6.91
CA LEU A 180 15.99 -2.80 6.89
C LEU A 180 15.00 -2.95 8.04
N TRP A 181 15.42 -2.67 9.27
CA TRP A 181 14.56 -2.79 10.45
C TRP A 181 13.38 -1.83 10.43
N VAL A 182 13.58 -0.59 9.98
CA VAL A 182 12.51 0.41 9.83
C VAL A 182 11.41 -0.08 8.89
N PHE A 183 11.76 -0.79 7.81
CA PHE A 183 10.77 -1.31 6.86
C PHE A 183 10.23 -2.69 7.24
N LEU A 184 11.01 -3.49 7.97
CA LEU A 184 10.63 -4.84 8.36
C LEU A 184 9.68 -4.84 9.57
N LEU A 185 9.92 -3.98 10.56
CA LEU A 185 9.13 -3.92 11.79
C LEU A 185 7.62 -3.71 11.53
N PRO A 186 7.18 -2.81 10.63
CA PRO A 186 5.76 -2.65 10.33
C PRO A 186 5.12 -3.89 9.69
N ILE A 187 5.84 -4.64 8.86
CA ILE A 187 5.35 -5.91 8.28
C ILE A 187 5.08 -6.89 9.41
N PHE A 188 6.06 -7.10 10.29
CA PHE A 188 5.93 -8.01 11.43
C PHE A 188 4.78 -7.60 12.37
N VAL A 189 4.64 -6.31 12.69
CA VAL A 189 3.55 -5.80 13.54
C VAL A 189 2.18 -6.02 12.88
N LEU A 190 2.07 -5.79 11.56
CA LEU A 190 0.84 -6.04 10.82
C LEU A 190 0.51 -7.54 10.80
N ASP A 191 1.50 -8.41 10.65
CA ASP A 191 1.31 -9.87 10.71
C ASP A 191 0.82 -10.30 12.09
N VAL A 192 1.53 -9.96 13.17
CA VAL A 192 1.10 -10.31 14.53
C VAL A 192 -0.34 -9.85 14.79
N LYS A 193 -0.71 -8.66 14.31
CA LYS A 193 -2.05 -8.11 14.49
C LYS A 193 -3.11 -8.82 13.66
N ILE A 194 -2.89 -9.05 12.36
CA ILE A 194 -3.86 -9.70 11.47
C ILE A 194 -4.05 -11.16 11.88
N TYR A 195 -2.96 -11.86 12.19
CA TYR A 195 -2.99 -13.27 12.56
C TYR A 195 -3.58 -13.44 13.96
N GLY A 196 -3.18 -12.59 14.92
CA GLY A 196 -3.78 -12.58 16.25
C GLY A 196 -5.29 -12.36 16.19
N GLN A 197 -5.77 -11.50 15.27
CA GLN A 197 -7.22 -11.34 15.05
C GLN A 197 -7.90 -12.62 14.57
N TRP A 198 -7.25 -13.42 13.74
CA TRP A 198 -7.81 -14.69 13.27
C TRP A 198 -7.91 -15.73 14.38
N PHE A 199 -6.99 -15.72 15.35
CA PHE A 199 -7.04 -16.61 16.51
C PHE A 199 -8.06 -16.15 17.58
N THR A 200 -8.21 -14.85 17.81
CA THR A 200 -8.95 -14.33 18.97
C THR A 200 -10.37 -13.85 18.65
N LYS A 201 -10.64 -13.35 17.44
CA LYS A 201 -11.98 -12.84 17.09
C LYS A 201 -12.79 -13.97 16.44
N GLY A 202 -13.81 -14.46 17.15
CA GLY A 202 -14.67 -15.60 16.77
C GLY A 202 -15.49 -15.42 15.48
N LYS A 203 -16.71 -15.99 15.44
CA LYS A 203 -17.47 -16.31 14.20
C LYS A 203 -17.61 -15.23 13.10
N ARG A 204 -17.44 -13.93 13.40
CA ARG A 204 -17.49 -12.82 12.41
C ARG A 204 -16.18 -12.58 11.64
N THR A 205 -15.06 -13.16 12.06
CA THR A 205 -13.74 -12.92 11.43
C THR A 205 -13.07 -14.23 11.02
N PHE A 206 -13.87 -15.28 10.74
CA PHE A 206 -13.30 -16.51 10.21
C PHE A 206 -12.56 -16.25 8.91
N LEU A 207 -11.36 -16.81 8.81
CA LEU A 207 -10.52 -16.70 7.64
C LEU A 207 -11.25 -17.13 6.36
N SER A 208 -12.12 -18.14 6.44
CA SER A 208 -12.96 -18.60 5.32
C SER A 208 -13.89 -17.53 4.76
N THR A 209 -14.36 -16.58 5.58
CA THR A 209 -15.24 -15.48 5.15
C THR A 209 -14.45 -14.25 4.71
N VAL A 210 -13.27 -14.02 5.29
CA VAL A 210 -12.52 -12.77 5.23
C VAL A 210 -11.33 -12.83 4.25
N ALA A 211 -10.77 -14.03 4.01
CA ALA A 211 -9.62 -14.23 3.13
C ALA A 211 -9.94 -13.82 1.69
N ASN A 212 -9.09 -12.98 1.11
CA ASN A 212 -9.19 -12.55 -0.28
C ASN A 212 -7.82 -12.69 -0.95
N PRO A 213 -7.73 -12.65 -2.29
CA PRO A 213 -6.45 -12.77 -2.98
C PRO A 213 -5.40 -11.74 -2.52
N ALA A 214 -5.81 -10.56 -2.04
CA ALA A 214 -4.89 -9.57 -1.49
C ALA A 214 -4.25 -9.98 -0.15
N SER A 215 -4.81 -10.95 0.58
CA SER A 215 -4.16 -11.51 1.78
C SER A 215 -2.78 -12.13 1.48
N GLN A 216 -2.52 -12.50 0.22
CA GLN A 216 -1.19 -12.92 -0.23
C GLN A 216 -0.12 -11.80 -0.09
N LEU A 217 -0.49 -10.52 0.07
CA LEU A 217 0.48 -9.44 0.30
C LEU A 217 1.22 -9.59 1.64
N SER A 218 0.56 -10.10 2.70
CA SER A 218 1.24 -10.43 3.97
C SER A 218 2.29 -11.52 3.77
N VAL A 219 1.90 -12.60 3.09
CA VAL A 219 2.81 -13.71 2.72
C VAL A 219 4.03 -13.18 1.95
N VAL A 220 3.75 -12.39 0.91
CA VAL A 220 4.79 -11.79 0.06
C VAL A 220 5.71 -10.87 0.88
N GLY A 221 5.17 -10.09 1.81
CA GLY A 221 5.98 -9.23 2.66
C GLY A 221 6.96 -9.99 3.54
N ASN A 222 6.55 -11.12 4.10
CA ASN A 222 7.44 -12.02 4.82
C ASN A 222 8.57 -12.57 3.94
N PHE A 223 8.26 -13.03 2.72
CA PHE A 223 9.31 -13.54 1.82
C PHE A 223 10.26 -12.45 1.31
N VAL A 224 9.76 -11.26 1.00
CA VAL A 224 10.61 -10.12 0.62
C VAL A 224 11.49 -9.70 1.80
N GLY A 225 10.95 -9.67 3.02
CA GLY A 225 11.71 -9.42 4.24
C GLY A 225 12.76 -10.49 4.50
N ALA A 226 12.42 -11.77 4.34
CA ALA A 226 13.34 -12.89 4.50
C ALA A 226 14.50 -12.82 3.50
N ARG A 227 14.21 -12.54 2.23
CA ARG A 227 15.23 -12.33 1.20
C ARG A 227 16.16 -11.17 1.56
N ALA A 228 15.59 -10.03 1.95
CA ALA A 228 16.37 -8.85 2.31
C ALA A 228 17.25 -9.09 3.56
N ALA A 229 16.72 -9.76 4.58
CA ALA A 229 17.46 -10.13 5.78
C ALA A 229 18.61 -11.10 5.47
N ALA A 230 18.37 -12.12 4.65
CA ALA A 230 19.39 -13.08 4.22
C ALA A 230 20.54 -12.40 3.45
N GLN A 231 20.21 -11.51 2.50
CA GLN A 231 21.20 -10.74 1.75
C GLN A 231 22.05 -9.81 2.60
N MET A 232 21.53 -9.38 3.76
CA MET A 232 22.24 -8.54 4.72
C MET A 232 22.93 -9.35 5.83
N GLY A 233 22.97 -10.68 5.74
CA GLY A 233 23.65 -11.55 6.71
C GLY A 233 22.85 -11.87 7.98
N TRP A 234 21.58 -11.46 8.07
CA TRP A 234 20.69 -11.76 9.19
C TRP A 234 19.98 -13.11 8.99
N GLY A 235 20.74 -14.20 9.02
CA GLY A 235 20.25 -15.55 8.71
C GLY A 235 19.07 -16.01 9.58
N GLU A 236 19.15 -15.85 10.90
CA GLU A 236 18.08 -16.24 11.83
C GLU A 236 16.79 -15.43 11.60
N CYS A 237 16.91 -14.12 11.38
CA CYS A 237 15.76 -13.28 11.06
C CYS A 237 15.12 -13.70 9.72
N ALA A 238 15.94 -14.05 8.73
CA ALA A 238 15.45 -14.55 7.45
C ALA A 238 14.67 -15.86 7.62
N MET A 239 15.18 -16.79 8.43
CA MET A 239 14.52 -18.07 8.74
C MET A 239 13.19 -17.87 9.47
N ILE A 240 13.12 -16.97 10.45
CA ILE A 240 11.88 -16.65 11.17
C ILE A 240 10.81 -16.12 10.20
N LEU A 241 11.17 -15.13 9.37
CA LEU A 241 10.24 -14.53 8.40
C LEU A 241 9.81 -15.53 7.34
N PHE A 242 10.74 -16.35 6.83
CA PHE A 242 10.43 -17.38 5.85
C PHE A 242 9.46 -18.42 6.43
N SER A 243 9.70 -18.89 7.64
CA SER A 243 8.86 -19.89 8.31
C SER A 243 7.44 -19.35 8.54
N LEU A 244 7.32 -18.12 9.05
CA LEU A 244 6.03 -17.45 9.26
C LEU A 244 5.28 -17.27 7.93
N GLY A 245 5.96 -16.75 6.91
CA GLY A 245 5.41 -16.56 5.57
C GLY A 245 4.98 -17.86 4.92
N PHE A 246 5.74 -18.94 5.08
CA PHE A 246 5.44 -20.25 4.46
C PHE A 246 4.24 -20.95 5.11
N VAL A 247 4.15 -20.96 6.43
CA VAL A 247 2.97 -21.49 7.12
C VAL A 247 1.73 -20.68 6.73
N HIS A 248 1.84 -19.35 6.70
CA HIS A 248 0.73 -18.50 6.29
C HIS A 248 0.32 -18.72 4.83
N TYR A 249 1.30 -18.87 3.95
CA TYR A 249 1.08 -19.16 2.55
C TYR A 249 0.20 -20.40 2.39
N LEU A 250 0.54 -21.51 3.05
CA LEU A 250 -0.23 -22.75 2.96
C LEU A 250 -1.68 -22.56 3.43
N VAL A 251 -1.87 -21.88 4.57
CA VAL A 251 -3.21 -21.62 5.14
C VAL A 251 -4.05 -20.75 4.19
N VAL A 252 -3.49 -19.64 3.69
CA VAL A 252 -4.19 -18.72 2.77
C VAL A 252 -4.43 -19.40 1.42
N PHE A 253 -3.46 -20.15 0.92
CA PHE A 253 -3.56 -20.87 -0.35
C PHE A 253 -4.71 -21.87 -0.32
N VAL A 254 -4.74 -22.78 0.67
CA VAL A 254 -5.81 -23.77 0.82
C VAL A 254 -7.16 -23.11 1.02
N THR A 255 -7.23 -22.10 1.90
CA THR A 255 -8.51 -21.40 2.19
C THR A 255 -9.09 -20.75 0.94
N LEU A 256 -8.27 -20.02 0.18
CA LEU A 256 -8.76 -19.36 -1.02
C LEU A 256 -9.08 -20.38 -2.13
N TYR A 257 -8.30 -21.46 -2.25
CA TYR A 257 -8.56 -22.51 -3.24
C TYR A 257 -9.93 -23.16 -3.01
N GLN A 258 -10.28 -23.46 -1.75
CA GLN A 258 -11.60 -23.97 -1.39
C GLN A 258 -12.72 -22.94 -1.63
N ARG A 259 -12.47 -21.67 -1.29
CA ARG A 259 -13.45 -20.59 -1.46
C ARG A 259 -13.76 -20.30 -2.93
N LEU A 260 -12.79 -20.39 -3.82
CA LEU A 260 -12.97 -20.23 -5.27
C LEU A 260 -13.83 -21.34 -5.87
N SER A 261 -13.81 -22.53 -5.29
CA SER A 261 -14.64 -23.66 -5.73
C SER A 261 -16.08 -23.57 -5.22
N GLY A 262 -16.32 -22.91 -4.08
CA GLY A 262 -17.62 -22.79 -3.44
C GLY A 262 -18.32 -21.48 -3.76
N ASN A 263 -19.04 -21.43 -4.90
CA ASN A 263 -20.11 -20.51 -5.36
C ASN A 263 -20.16 -19.01 -4.94
N SER A 264 -19.14 -18.48 -4.26
CA SER A 264 -19.05 -17.10 -3.82
C SER A 264 -18.27 -16.33 -4.88
N CYS A 265 -19.02 -15.70 -5.80
CA CYS A 265 -18.48 -14.84 -6.84
C CYS A 265 -17.49 -13.84 -6.25
N THR A 266 -16.19 -14.10 -6.38
CA THR A 266 -15.18 -13.07 -6.15
C THR A 266 -15.53 -11.88 -7.05
N PRO A 267 -15.70 -10.66 -6.50
CA PRO A 267 -16.03 -9.48 -7.28
C PRO A 267 -15.16 -9.37 -8.52
N ALA A 268 -15.74 -9.01 -9.66
CA ALA A 268 -15.02 -8.95 -10.92
C ALA A 268 -13.78 -8.03 -10.87
N LEU A 269 -13.76 -7.07 -9.94
CA LEU A 269 -12.67 -6.14 -9.69
C LEU A 269 -11.44 -6.78 -9.00
N LEU A 270 -11.61 -7.89 -8.27
CA LEU A 270 -10.51 -8.58 -7.56
C LEU A 270 -9.82 -9.64 -8.43
N ARG A 271 -10.30 -9.88 -9.65
CA ARG A 271 -9.71 -10.86 -10.56
C ARG A 271 -8.24 -10.57 -10.85
N PRO A 272 -7.78 -9.33 -11.14
CA PRO A 272 -6.35 -9.04 -11.31
C PRO A 272 -5.50 -9.45 -10.11
N VAL A 273 -6.05 -9.34 -8.91
CA VAL A 273 -5.37 -9.64 -7.65
C VAL A 273 -5.13 -11.15 -7.48
N MET A 274 -5.82 -12.01 -8.23
CA MET A 274 -5.55 -13.46 -8.30
C MET A 274 -4.14 -13.75 -8.82
N PHE A 275 -3.50 -12.84 -9.55
CA PHE A 275 -2.11 -13.04 -9.95
C PHE A 275 -1.16 -13.07 -8.74
N LEU A 276 -1.55 -12.56 -7.57
CA LEU A 276 -0.74 -12.70 -6.34
C LEU A 276 -0.52 -14.16 -5.92
N PHE A 277 -1.35 -15.11 -6.37
CA PHE A 277 -1.09 -16.55 -6.18
C PHE A 277 0.23 -17.01 -6.82
N ILE A 278 0.66 -16.33 -7.88
CA ILE A 278 1.94 -16.58 -8.54
C ILE A 278 3.07 -15.91 -7.76
N ALA A 279 2.83 -14.71 -7.24
CA ALA A 279 3.84 -13.90 -6.57
C ALA A 279 4.41 -14.55 -5.30
N ALA A 280 3.54 -15.12 -4.46
CA ALA A 280 3.95 -15.73 -3.19
C ALA A 280 4.96 -16.89 -3.37
N PRO A 281 4.68 -17.97 -4.13
CA PRO A 281 5.65 -19.04 -4.34
C PRO A 281 6.88 -18.59 -5.13
N SER A 282 6.75 -17.62 -6.04
CA SER A 282 7.91 -17.05 -6.76
C SER A 282 8.86 -16.30 -5.81
N MET A 283 8.33 -15.44 -4.93
CA MET A 283 9.14 -14.75 -3.92
C MET A 283 9.72 -15.74 -2.88
N ALA A 284 8.96 -16.77 -2.51
CA ALA A 284 9.44 -17.81 -1.60
C ALA A 284 10.66 -18.55 -2.19
N SER A 285 10.61 -18.90 -3.48
CA SER A 285 11.74 -19.52 -4.19
C SER A 285 13.01 -18.65 -4.13
N LEU A 286 12.87 -17.34 -4.38
CA LEU A 286 13.96 -16.36 -4.30
C LEU A 286 14.48 -16.14 -2.88
N ALA A 287 13.58 -16.11 -1.89
CA ALA A 287 13.94 -15.94 -0.50
C ALA A 287 14.70 -17.17 0.03
N TRP A 288 14.22 -18.37 -0.29
CA TRP A 288 14.90 -19.61 0.07
C TRP A 288 16.28 -19.71 -0.58
N ALA A 289 16.41 -19.36 -1.86
CA ALA A 289 17.70 -19.35 -2.54
C ALA A 289 18.70 -18.39 -1.85
N SER A 290 18.22 -17.27 -1.32
CA SER A 290 19.06 -16.32 -0.57
C SER A 290 19.42 -16.83 0.82
N ILE A 291 18.57 -17.64 1.45
CA ILE A 291 18.83 -18.27 2.76
C ILE A 291 19.80 -19.45 2.62
N SER A 292 19.56 -20.35 1.66
CA SER A 292 20.42 -21.51 1.37
C SER A 292 21.75 -21.12 0.70
N GLY A 293 21.82 -19.93 0.10
CA GLY A 293 22.96 -19.47 -0.69
C GLY A 293 23.07 -20.10 -2.08
N THR A 294 22.19 -21.05 -2.43
CA THR A 294 22.12 -21.71 -3.74
C THR A 294 20.67 -21.93 -4.16
N PHE A 295 20.42 -22.07 -5.47
CA PHE A 295 19.07 -22.34 -6.00
C PHE A 295 18.78 -23.86 -5.96
N ASP A 296 18.59 -24.37 -4.75
CA ASP A 296 18.44 -25.79 -4.43
C ASP A 296 17.08 -26.41 -4.85
N CYS A 297 16.84 -27.67 -4.45
CA CYS A 297 15.59 -28.39 -4.74
C CYS A 297 14.35 -27.66 -4.22
N SER A 298 14.41 -27.05 -3.04
CA SER A 298 13.27 -26.35 -2.43
C SER A 298 12.92 -25.09 -3.23
N SER A 299 13.94 -24.32 -3.65
CA SER A 299 13.74 -23.19 -4.57
C SER A 299 13.14 -23.64 -5.90
N LYS A 300 13.61 -24.76 -6.47
CA LYS A 300 13.07 -25.34 -7.71
C LYS A 300 11.60 -25.77 -7.56
N MET A 301 11.24 -26.44 -6.47
CA MET A 301 9.85 -26.85 -6.19
C MET A 301 8.90 -25.65 -6.13
N LEU A 302 9.28 -24.60 -5.42
CA LEU A 302 8.50 -23.36 -5.31
C LEU A 302 8.40 -22.64 -6.66
N PHE A 303 9.47 -22.61 -7.43
CA PHE A 303 9.47 -22.07 -8.79
C PHE A 303 8.53 -22.84 -9.72
N TYR A 304 8.58 -24.17 -9.75
CA TYR A 304 7.68 -24.98 -10.56
C TYR A 304 6.22 -24.82 -10.15
N LEU A 305 5.93 -24.70 -8.85
CA LEU A 305 4.58 -24.37 -8.38
C LEU A 305 4.12 -23.02 -8.92
N SER A 306 4.99 -22.00 -8.89
CA SER A 306 4.66 -20.68 -9.44
C SER A 306 4.40 -20.69 -10.94
N LEU A 307 5.20 -21.43 -11.72
CA LEU A 307 4.99 -21.63 -13.16
C LEU A 307 3.66 -22.34 -13.43
N PHE A 308 3.36 -23.41 -12.70
CA PHE A 308 2.10 -24.13 -12.84
C PHE A 308 0.88 -23.23 -12.60
N LEU A 309 0.92 -22.40 -11.55
CA LEU A 309 -0.14 -21.44 -11.27
C LEU A 309 -0.23 -20.38 -12.36
N PHE A 310 0.90 -19.86 -12.85
CA PHE A 310 0.92 -18.89 -13.95
C PHE A 310 0.28 -19.46 -15.22
N LEU A 311 0.69 -20.65 -15.67
CA LEU A 311 0.09 -21.32 -16.82
C LEU A 311 -1.42 -21.51 -16.60
N SER A 312 -1.81 -21.99 -15.42
CA SER A 312 -3.23 -22.20 -15.07
C SER A 312 -4.08 -20.93 -15.17
N LEU A 313 -3.53 -19.76 -14.83
CA LEU A 313 -4.22 -18.47 -14.97
C LEU A 313 -4.24 -17.97 -16.41
N VAL A 314 -3.12 -18.05 -17.13
CA VAL A 314 -2.99 -17.54 -18.51
C VAL A 314 -3.87 -18.31 -19.49
N PHE A 315 -4.03 -19.62 -19.32
CA PHE A 315 -4.93 -20.43 -20.15
C PHE A 315 -6.42 -20.21 -19.87
N ARG A 316 -6.79 -19.32 -18.92
CA ARG A 316 -8.20 -18.98 -18.62
C ARG A 316 -8.50 -17.49 -18.83
N PRO A 317 -8.30 -16.94 -20.05
CA PRO A 317 -8.46 -15.51 -20.33
C PRO A 317 -9.90 -14.99 -20.11
N ASN A 318 -10.90 -15.86 -20.25
CA ASN A 318 -12.32 -15.52 -20.04
C ASN A 318 -12.61 -15.04 -18.60
N LEU A 319 -11.79 -15.43 -17.61
CA LEU A 319 -11.90 -14.93 -16.26
C LEU A 319 -11.60 -13.43 -16.20
N PHE A 320 -10.63 -12.94 -16.96
CA PHE A 320 -10.16 -11.56 -16.86
C PHE A 320 -10.84 -10.60 -17.86
N LYS A 321 -11.52 -11.14 -18.88
CA LYS A 321 -12.19 -10.37 -19.94
C LYS A 321 -13.10 -9.25 -19.42
N LYS A 322 -13.88 -9.48 -18.37
CA LYS A 322 -14.77 -8.44 -17.78
C LYS A 322 -13.99 -7.35 -17.03
N SER A 323 -12.90 -7.72 -16.35
CA SER A 323 -12.06 -6.78 -15.58
C SER A 323 -11.18 -5.92 -16.49
N MET A 324 -10.83 -6.44 -17.68
CA MET A 324 -10.01 -5.72 -18.67
C MET A 324 -10.78 -4.73 -19.56
N LYS A 325 -12.09 -4.55 -19.37
CA LYS A 325 -12.91 -3.62 -20.20
C LYS A 325 -12.74 -2.15 -19.85
N LYS A 326 -12.53 -1.83 -18.58
CA LYS A 326 -12.29 -0.47 -18.10
C LYS A 326 -10.93 -0.46 -17.43
N PHE A 327 -10.03 0.39 -17.90
CA PHE A 327 -8.76 0.57 -17.24
C PHE A 327 -8.98 1.12 -15.83
N SER A 328 -8.19 0.61 -14.88
CA SER A 328 -8.17 1.06 -13.52
C SER A 328 -6.77 0.83 -12.96
N VAL A 329 -6.39 1.61 -11.94
CA VAL A 329 -5.15 1.44 -11.17
C VAL A 329 -4.99 0.00 -10.65
N VAL A 330 -6.09 -0.73 -10.49
CA VAL A 330 -6.12 -2.16 -10.11
C VAL A 330 -5.28 -3.04 -11.06
N TRP A 331 -5.12 -2.68 -12.34
CA TRP A 331 -4.34 -3.44 -13.33
C TRP A 331 -2.85 -3.55 -12.99
N TRP A 332 -2.32 -2.63 -12.17
CA TRP A 332 -0.97 -2.77 -11.61
C TRP A 332 -0.78 -4.05 -10.78
N ALA A 333 -1.86 -4.71 -10.34
CA ALA A 333 -1.79 -6.02 -9.71
C ALA A 333 -1.24 -7.15 -10.62
N TYR A 334 -1.26 -6.98 -11.94
CA TYR A 334 -0.71 -7.97 -12.88
C TYR A 334 0.82 -7.90 -13.00
N SER A 335 1.39 -6.69 -12.92
CA SER A 335 2.81 -6.45 -13.18
C SER A 335 3.71 -7.07 -12.12
N TYR A 336 3.43 -6.80 -10.83
CA TYR A 336 4.26 -7.31 -9.75
C TYR A 336 4.45 -8.85 -9.77
N PRO A 337 3.38 -9.69 -9.79
CA PRO A 337 3.54 -11.14 -9.79
C PRO A 337 4.32 -11.68 -10.99
N LEU A 338 4.08 -11.10 -12.17
CA LEU A 338 4.78 -11.47 -13.39
C LEU A 338 6.28 -11.12 -13.32
N THR A 339 6.60 -9.98 -12.69
CA THR A 339 7.98 -9.53 -12.49
C THR A 339 8.75 -10.44 -11.55
N VAL A 340 8.11 -10.85 -10.45
CA VAL A 340 8.74 -11.80 -9.50
C VAL A 340 8.91 -13.18 -10.14
N LEU A 341 7.94 -13.65 -10.92
CA LEU A 341 8.08 -14.91 -11.64
C LEU A 341 9.26 -14.87 -12.62
N ALA A 342 9.44 -13.74 -13.32
CA ALA A 342 10.59 -13.52 -14.19
C ALA A 342 11.92 -13.45 -13.43
N LEU A 343 11.93 -12.89 -12.20
CA LEU A 343 13.10 -12.92 -11.32
C LEU A 343 13.45 -14.36 -10.93
N ALA A 344 12.47 -15.16 -10.50
CA ALA A 344 12.70 -16.56 -10.15
C ALA A 344 13.15 -17.41 -11.34
N SER A 345 12.64 -17.14 -12.55
CA SER A 345 13.09 -17.83 -13.77
C SER A 345 14.50 -17.42 -14.18
N THR A 346 14.93 -16.21 -13.82
CA THR A 346 16.30 -15.74 -14.05
C THR A 346 17.29 -16.54 -13.20
N GLU A 347 17.05 -16.67 -11.90
CA GLU A 347 17.88 -17.51 -11.00
C GLU A 347 17.86 -18.99 -11.43
N TYR A 348 16.69 -19.52 -11.80
CA TYR A 348 16.56 -20.88 -12.31
C TYR A 348 17.39 -21.14 -13.58
N ALA A 349 17.42 -20.17 -14.50
CA ALA A 349 18.19 -20.29 -15.74
C ALA A 349 19.70 -20.29 -15.48
N GLU A 350 20.18 -19.56 -14.46
CA GLU A 350 21.59 -19.58 -14.06
C GLU A 350 22.02 -20.89 -13.44
N GLU A 351 21.14 -21.49 -12.65
CA GLU A 351 21.37 -22.77 -12.01
C GLU A 351 21.40 -23.92 -13.02
N MET A 352 20.40 -23.99 -13.90
CA MET A 352 20.27 -25.11 -14.84
C MET A 352 21.18 -25.00 -16.06
N LYS A 353 21.50 -23.77 -16.51
CA LYS A 353 22.33 -23.49 -17.70
C LYS A 353 21.86 -24.16 -19.00
N THR A 354 20.61 -24.64 -19.04
CA THR A 354 20.00 -25.29 -20.20
C THR A 354 19.35 -24.25 -21.12
N SER A 355 19.44 -24.44 -22.43
CA SER A 355 18.80 -23.56 -23.44
C SER A 355 17.30 -23.33 -23.17
N GLY A 356 16.55 -24.38 -22.81
CA GLY A 356 15.13 -24.26 -22.46
C GLY A 356 14.86 -23.37 -21.23
N ALA A 357 15.74 -23.38 -20.23
CA ALA A 357 15.61 -22.52 -19.05
C ALA A 357 15.85 -21.04 -19.41
N HIS A 358 16.85 -20.76 -20.25
CA HIS A 358 17.08 -19.41 -20.78
C HIS A 358 15.94 -18.90 -21.65
N LEU A 359 15.29 -19.77 -22.44
CA LEU A 359 14.12 -19.40 -23.22
C LEU A 359 12.95 -18.98 -22.31
N VAL A 360 12.66 -19.76 -21.27
CA VAL A 360 11.61 -19.44 -20.29
C VAL A 360 11.92 -18.11 -19.58
N MET A 361 13.17 -17.90 -19.17
CA MET A 361 13.62 -16.62 -18.60
C MET A 361 13.36 -15.44 -19.54
N LEU A 362 13.75 -15.56 -20.82
CA LEU A 362 13.60 -14.49 -21.81
C LEU A 362 12.12 -14.17 -22.05
N VAL A 363 11.28 -15.19 -22.24
CA VAL A 363 9.84 -15.03 -22.44
C VAL A 363 9.18 -14.33 -21.25
N LEU A 364 9.46 -14.78 -20.03
CA LEU A 364 8.86 -14.20 -18.82
C LEU A 364 9.36 -12.78 -18.55
N SER A 365 10.66 -12.52 -18.74
CA SER A 365 11.24 -11.19 -18.57
C SER A 365 10.72 -10.21 -19.62
N GLY A 366 10.63 -10.63 -20.89
CA GLY A 366 10.06 -9.83 -21.97
C GLY A 366 8.60 -9.50 -21.73
N LEU A 367 7.79 -10.50 -21.32
CA LEU A 367 6.38 -10.29 -20.98
C LEU A 367 6.23 -9.34 -19.78
N SER A 368 7.07 -9.48 -18.76
CA SER A 368 7.11 -8.62 -17.58
C SER A 368 7.38 -7.16 -17.93
N VAL A 369 8.43 -6.90 -18.73
CA VAL A 369 8.78 -5.55 -19.18
C VAL A 369 7.68 -4.96 -20.05
N LEU A 370 7.12 -5.74 -20.98
CA LEU A 370 6.03 -5.30 -21.86
C LEU A 370 4.80 -4.87 -21.06
N VAL A 371 4.35 -5.69 -20.12
CA VAL A 371 3.16 -5.39 -19.29
C VAL A 371 3.40 -4.12 -18.47
N SER A 372 4.56 -3.98 -17.83
CA SER A 372 4.90 -2.80 -17.04
C SER A 372 4.99 -1.53 -17.89
N PHE A 373 5.57 -1.63 -19.08
CA PHE A 373 5.65 -0.52 -20.02
C PHE A 373 4.26 -0.06 -20.48
N VAL A 374 3.39 -0.99 -20.89
CA VAL A 374 2.00 -0.68 -21.29
C VAL A 374 1.24 -0.01 -20.16
N LEU A 375 1.35 -0.53 -18.92
CA LEU A 375 0.68 0.07 -17.76
C LEU A 375 1.23 1.46 -17.44
N MET A 376 2.53 1.68 -17.56
CA MET A 376 3.15 2.98 -17.35
C MET A 376 2.65 4.01 -18.37
N VAL A 377 2.66 3.67 -19.66
CA VAL A 377 2.16 4.54 -20.74
C VAL A 377 0.68 4.86 -20.53
N TYR A 378 -0.14 3.84 -20.25
CA TYR A 378 -1.57 4.03 -20.05
C TYR A 378 -1.87 4.89 -18.82
N THR A 379 -1.14 4.69 -17.72
CA THR A 379 -1.26 5.49 -16.49
C THR A 379 -0.83 6.94 -16.73
N ALA A 380 0.23 7.17 -17.51
CA ALA A 380 0.70 8.52 -17.84
C ALA A 380 -0.30 9.29 -18.71
N VAL A 381 -0.86 8.64 -19.74
CA VAL A 381 -1.85 9.24 -20.65
C VAL A 381 -3.18 9.51 -19.95
N ASN A 382 -3.59 8.66 -19.00
CA ASN A 382 -4.86 8.78 -18.29
C ASN A 382 -4.69 9.38 -16.89
N THR A 383 -3.86 10.42 -16.74
CA THR A 383 -3.58 11.08 -15.45
C THR A 383 -4.84 11.68 -14.82
N ASN A 384 -5.84 12.07 -15.64
CA ASN A 384 -7.16 12.52 -15.16
C ASN A 384 -7.94 11.44 -14.39
N MET A 385 -7.63 10.14 -14.56
CA MET A 385 -8.23 9.09 -13.72
C MET A 385 -7.60 8.99 -12.33
N LEU A 386 -6.33 9.42 -12.17
CA LEU A 386 -5.70 9.49 -10.85
C LEU A 386 -6.28 10.65 -10.01
N LEU A 387 -6.85 11.66 -10.68
CA LEU A 387 -7.46 12.85 -10.10
C LEU A 387 -8.75 13.23 -10.86
N PRO A 388 -9.89 12.53 -10.65
CA PRO A 388 -11.14 12.88 -11.33
C PRO A 388 -11.52 14.34 -11.03
N ARG A 389 -11.93 15.14 -12.01
CA ARG A 389 -12.50 16.47 -11.75
C ARG A 389 -13.91 16.30 -11.16
N ASP A 390 -14.30 17.19 -10.25
CA ASP A 390 -15.63 17.21 -9.59
C ASP A 390 -16.82 17.50 -10.54
N GLY A 391 -16.71 17.20 -11.84
CA GLY A 391 -17.68 17.62 -12.86
C GLY A 391 -18.36 16.52 -13.67
N ASP A 392 -17.90 15.27 -13.61
CA ASP A 392 -18.54 14.17 -14.35
C ASP A 392 -19.52 13.43 -13.42
N ASP A 393 -20.56 14.15 -12.98
CA ASP A 393 -21.75 13.58 -12.34
C ASP A 393 -22.78 13.31 -13.45
N ASP A 394 -22.46 12.37 -14.35
CA ASP A 394 -23.42 11.81 -15.28
C ASP A 394 -24.30 10.82 -14.51
N GLY A 395 -25.34 11.36 -13.87
CA GLY A 395 -26.71 10.84 -13.75
C GLY A 395 -27.01 9.33 -13.67
N ASP A 396 -26.13 8.48 -13.14
CA ASP A 396 -26.46 7.08 -12.83
C ASP A 396 -26.47 6.87 -11.32
N ASN A 397 -27.64 7.14 -10.75
CA ASN A 397 -27.93 7.02 -9.34
C ASN A 397 -28.16 5.54 -8.99
N ASP A 398 -27.11 4.72 -9.05
CA ASP A 398 -27.05 3.41 -8.41
C ASP A 398 -25.59 2.97 -8.18
N ASN A 399 -25.22 2.74 -6.91
CA ASN A 399 -23.98 2.06 -6.46
C ASN A 399 -22.60 2.76 -6.54
N HIS A 400 -22.51 4.07 -6.28
CA HIS A 400 -21.18 4.74 -6.18
C HIS A 400 -20.28 4.29 -5.01
N LEU A 401 -20.77 3.49 -4.06
CA LEU A 401 -19.94 2.83 -3.03
C LEU A 401 -19.31 1.50 -3.49
N GLY A 402 -19.64 1.03 -4.71
CA GLY A 402 -19.15 -0.22 -5.29
C GLY A 402 -17.96 -0.08 -6.24
N TYR A 403 -17.59 1.14 -6.63
CA TYR A 403 -16.51 1.41 -7.60
C TYR A 403 -15.14 1.71 -6.97
N VAL A 404 -15.03 1.67 -5.65
CA VAL A 404 -13.77 1.89 -4.91
C VAL A 404 -13.52 0.73 -3.96
N TRP A 405 -13.19 -0.46 -4.46
CA TRP A 405 -12.57 -1.53 -3.67
C TRP A 405 -11.60 -2.41 -4.48
#